data_AF-A0A2R9CPK8-F1
#
_entry.id   AF-A0A2R9CPK8-F1
#
_cell.length_a   1.000
_cell.length_b   1.000
_cell.length_c   1.000
_cell.angle_alpha   90.00
_cell.angle_beta   90.00
_cell.angle_gamma   90.00
#
_symmetry.space_group_name_H-M   'P 1'
#
loop_
_entity.id
_entity.type
_entity.pdbx_description
1 polymer ?
#
loop_
_entity_poly.entity_id
_entity_poly.type
_entity_poly.pdbx_seq_one_letter_code
_entity_poly.pdbx_strand_id
1 'polypeptide(L)'
;MPQNKYIELHCKHYGYCLDYHEKKRKKESREAHECSKKAKKMIGLKAKPYHKQGHAEKIQIKKTIKMHEKRNTKKKNAEKTPQGAVPAYLLDREGQSRAKVLSSMIKQKRKEKAGKWEVPLPKVCAQGETEVLKVIQTGKRKKKAWKRVVTNVCFVQDGFTRIPPKYERFLRPTEDMPFFPFLYMNMMAHSFSSSFLFLFLF
;
A
#
# COMPACT_ATOMS: atom_id res chain seq x y z
N MET A 1 -2.88 -21.67 33.52
CA MET A 1 -3.86 -20.87 32.75
C MET A 1 -5.26 -21.31 33.14
N PRO A 2 -6.24 -20.40 33.23
CA PRO A 2 -7.61 -20.84 33.48
C PRO A 2 -8.10 -21.67 32.29
N GLN A 3 -8.69 -22.83 32.58
CA GLN A 3 -9.15 -23.80 31.57
C GLN A 3 -10.58 -23.49 31.13
N ASN A 4 -10.87 -23.75 29.85
CA ASN A 4 -12.20 -23.68 29.25
C ASN A 4 -12.84 -22.27 29.26
N LYS A 5 -14.11 -22.16 28.85
CA LYS A 5 -14.88 -20.90 28.86
C LYS A 5 -15.49 -20.60 30.25
N TYR A 6 -14.66 -20.59 31.28
CA TYR A 6 -15.09 -20.46 32.68
C TYR A 6 -15.92 -19.18 32.97
N ILE A 7 -15.67 -18.07 32.25
CA ILE A 7 -16.44 -16.81 32.40
C ILE A 7 -17.89 -16.98 31.89
N GLU A 8 -18.07 -17.60 30.73
CA GLU A 8 -19.41 -17.88 30.20
C GLU A 8 -20.16 -18.86 31.10
N LEU A 9 -19.48 -19.88 31.63
CA LEU A 9 -20.05 -20.82 32.60
C LEU A 9 -20.49 -20.10 33.88
N HIS A 10 -19.65 -19.23 34.43
CA HIS A 10 -19.99 -18.44 35.61
C HIS A 10 -21.22 -17.55 35.36
N CYS A 11 -21.31 -16.87 34.22
CA CYS A 11 -22.49 -16.09 33.85
C CYS A 11 -23.75 -16.96 33.65
N LYS A 12 -23.63 -18.21 33.20
CA LYS A 12 -24.76 -19.15 33.11
C LYS A 12 -25.23 -19.64 34.48
N HIS A 13 -24.29 -19.91 35.39
CA HIS A 13 -24.60 -20.42 36.72
C HIS A 13 -25.13 -19.34 37.67
N TYR A 14 -24.51 -18.16 37.65
CA TYR A 14 -24.77 -17.10 38.64
C TYR A 14 -25.40 -15.84 38.02
N GLY A 15 -25.55 -15.80 36.69
CA GLY A 15 -26.11 -14.65 36.00
C GLY A 15 -25.12 -13.47 35.88
N TYR A 16 -25.68 -12.30 35.60
CA TYR A 16 -24.96 -11.03 35.62
C TYR A 16 -25.18 -10.31 36.96
N CYS A 17 -24.33 -9.32 37.24
CA CYS A 17 -24.58 -8.37 38.32
C CYS A 17 -25.96 -7.71 38.12
N LEU A 18 -26.73 -7.55 39.21
CA LEU A 18 -28.14 -7.15 39.19
C LEU A 18 -28.38 -5.88 38.35
N ASP A 19 -27.50 -4.90 38.48
CA ASP A 19 -27.56 -3.59 37.84
C ASP A 19 -26.79 -3.51 36.49
N TYR A 20 -26.33 -4.65 35.95
CA TYR A 20 -25.63 -4.74 34.67
C TYR A 20 -26.47 -4.19 33.50
N HIS A 21 -27.71 -4.64 33.37
CA HIS A 21 -28.58 -4.26 32.26
C HIS A 21 -28.98 -2.79 32.34
N GLU A 22 -29.17 -2.24 33.54
CA GLU A 22 -29.43 -0.82 33.71
C GLU A 22 -28.21 0.04 33.35
N LYS A 23 -27.02 -0.36 33.79
CA LYS A 23 -25.77 0.33 33.45
C LYS A 23 -25.52 0.30 31.95
N LYS A 24 -25.74 -0.84 31.30
CA LYS A 24 -25.59 -0.99 29.85
C LYS A 24 -26.55 -0.09 29.08
N ARG A 25 -27.85 -0.09 29.43
CA ARG A 25 -28.87 0.79 28.85
C ARG A 25 -28.51 2.27 29.00
N LYS A 26 -28.12 2.69 30.21
CA LYS A 26 -27.71 4.08 30.49
C LYS A 26 -26.44 4.46 29.72
N LYS A 27 -25.52 3.52 29.49
CA LYS A 27 -24.29 3.75 28.71
C LYS A 27 -24.59 3.96 27.22
N GLU A 28 -25.37 3.06 26.61
CA GLU A 28 -25.79 3.17 25.20
C GLU A 28 -26.58 4.46 24.96
N SER A 29 -27.49 4.83 25.87
CA SER A 29 -28.23 6.09 25.80
C SER A 29 -27.33 7.34 25.85
N ARG A 30 -26.24 7.32 26.64
CA ARG A 30 -25.30 8.44 26.77
C ARG A 30 -24.28 8.52 25.64
N GLU A 31 -24.11 7.46 24.86
CA GLU A 31 -23.04 7.33 23.86
C GLU A 31 -23.09 8.44 22.80
N ALA A 32 -24.28 8.78 22.30
CA ALA A 32 -24.43 9.85 21.30
C ALA A 32 -23.93 11.22 21.81
N HIS A 33 -24.25 11.56 23.06
CA HIS A 33 -23.80 12.81 23.69
C HIS A 33 -22.29 12.81 23.95
N GLU A 34 -21.74 11.69 24.42
CA GLU A 34 -20.31 11.52 24.65
C GLU A 34 -19.51 11.58 23.33
N CYS A 35 -20.00 10.96 22.25
CA CYS A 35 -19.38 11.04 20.93
C CYS A 35 -19.34 12.48 20.39
N SER A 36 -20.44 13.23 20.54
CA SER A 36 -20.50 14.65 20.16
C SER A 36 -19.54 15.51 20.99
N LYS A 37 -19.52 15.29 22.32
CA LYS A 37 -18.62 15.99 23.25
C LYS A 37 -17.15 15.70 22.93
N LYS A 38 -16.78 14.44 22.66
CA LYS A 38 -15.44 14.03 22.25
C LYS A 38 -15.04 14.69 20.93
N ALA A 39 -15.94 14.71 19.94
CA ALA A 39 -15.68 15.35 18.66
C ALA A 39 -15.36 16.85 18.80
N LYS A 40 -16.08 17.56 19.68
CA LYS A 40 -15.87 19.00 19.92
C LYS A 40 -14.64 19.31 20.76
N LYS A 41 -14.34 18.47 21.76
CA LYS A 41 -13.25 18.72 22.73
C LYS A 41 -11.90 18.19 22.28
N MET A 42 -11.86 17.20 21.39
CA MET A 42 -10.61 16.59 20.96
C MET A 42 -9.89 17.53 19.98
N ILE A 43 -8.63 17.85 20.27
CA ILE A 43 -7.83 18.82 19.50
C ILE A 43 -6.56 18.14 18.99
N GLY A 44 -6.03 18.65 17.87
CA GLY A 44 -4.72 18.29 17.35
C GLY A 44 -4.63 16.87 16.78
N LEU A 45 -3.52 16.18 17.07
CA LEU A 45 -3.22 14.87 16.49
C LEU A 45 -4.20 13.77 16.88
N LYS A 46 -4.90 13.90 18.03
CA LYS A 46 -5.91 12.93 18.45
C LYS A 46 -7.22 13.08 17.69
N ALA A 47 -7.57 14.32 17.30
CA ALA A 47 -8.80 14.60 16.56
C ALA A 47 -8.77 14.01 15.14
N LYS A 48 -7.61 14.04 14.49
CA LYS A 48 -7.41 13.51 13.12
C LYS A 48 -7.82 12.04 12.97
N PRO A 49 -7.29 11.07 13.75
CA PRO A 49 -7.71 9.67 13.66
C PRO A 49 -9.17 9.48 14.08
N TYR A 50 -9.67 10.25 15.06
CA TYR A 50 -11.06 10.18 15.49
C TYR A 50 -12.05 10.53 14.36
N HIS A 51 -11.81 11.64 13.65
CA HIS A 51 -12.65 11.99 12.49
C HIS A 51 -12.46 11.04 11.31
N LYS A 52 -11.25 10.51 11.10
CA LYS A 52 -10.98 9.49 10.07
C LYS A 52 -11.78 8.21 10.32
N GLN A 53 -11.84 7.74 11.57
CA GLN A 53 -12.65 6.59 11.99
C GLN A 53 -14.14 6.86 11.72
N GLY A 54 -14.68 7.99 12.19
CA GLY A 54 -16.08 8.35 11.96
C GLY A 54 -16.45 8.48 10.48
N HIS A 55 -15.54 8.98 9.64
CA HIS A 55 -15.74 9.04 8.18
C HIS A 55 -15.80 7.63 7.56
N ALA A 56 -14.92 6.72 7.98
CA ALA A 56 -14.91 5.34 7.51
C ALA A 56 -16.18 4.58 7.93
N GLU A 57 -16.60 4.72 9.20
CA GLU A 57 -17.85 4.16 9.72
C GLU A 57 -19.07 4.65 8.94
N LYS A 58 -19.15 5.97 8.69
CA LYS A 58 -20.22 6.57 7.89
C LYS A 58 -20.27 6.00 6.47
N ILE A 59 -19.12 5.80 5.82
CA ILE A 59 -19.05 5.17 4.50
C ILE A 59 -19.52 3.73 4.57
N GLN A 60 -19.08 2.97 5.58
CA GLN A 60 -19.45 1.58 5.73
C GLN A 60 -20.96 1.42 5.92
N ILE A 61 -21.55 2.21 6.81
CA ILE A 61 -23.00 2.22 7.06
C ILE A 61 -23.76 2.60 5.78
N LYS A 62 -23.33 3.66 5.06
CA LYS A 62 -23.95 4.04 3.78
C LYS A 62 -23.88 2.93 2.73
N LYS A 63 -22.75 2.23 2.63
CA LYS A 63 -22.59 1.09 1.73
C LYS A 63 -23.52 -0.06 2.14
N THR A 64 -23.60 -0.37 3.43
CA THR A 64 -24.49 -1.41 3.97
C THR A 64 -25.95 -1.10 3.68
N ILE A 65 -26.40 0.14 3.93
CA ILE A 65 -27.76 0.58 3.64
C ILE A 65 -28.04 0.45 2.13
N LYS A 66 -27.16 0.99 1.28
CA LYS A 66 -27.30 0.90 -0.18
C LYS A 66 -27.33 -0.54 -0.70
N MET A 67 -26.58 -1.45 -0.09
CA MET A 67 -26.61 -2.88 -0.44
C MET A 67 -27.95 -3.53 -0.03
N HIS A 68 -28.49 -3.19 1.14
CA HIS A 68 -29.80 -3.70 1.59
C HIS A 68 -30.94 -3.15 0.73
N GLU A 69 -30.93 -1.85 0.41
CA GLU A 69 -31.91 -1.23 -0.50
C GLU A 69 -31.91 -1.89 -1.89
N LYS A 70 -30.72 -2.14 -2.46
CA LYS A 70 -30.54 -2.85 -3.72
C LYS A 70 -30.96 -4.31 -3.67
N ARG A 71 -30.81 -5.00 -2.52
CA ARG A 71 -31.27 -6.38 -2.34
C ARG A 71 -32.79 -6.45 -2.25
N ASN A 72 -33.39 -5.53 -1.50
CA ASN A 72 -34.84 -5.47 -1.29
C ASN A 72 -35.57 -5.09 -2.58
N THR A 73 -34.98 -4.19 -3.37
CA THR A 73 -35.45 -3.89 -4.72
C THR A 73 -34.90 -4.94 -5.68
N LYS A 74 -35.62 -6.05 -5.88
CA LYS A 74 -35.39 -6.91 -7.05
C LYS A 74 -35.69 -6.09 -8.29
N LYS A 75 -34.69 -5.39 -8.83
CA LYS A 75 -34.74 -4.94 -10.21
C LYS A 75 -34.84 -6.22 -11.02
N LYS A 76 -36.06 -6.55 -11.50
CA LYS A 76 -36.19 -7.44 -12.64
C LYS A 76 -35.27 -6.83 -13.68
N ASN A 77 -34.21 -7.54 -14.06
CA ASN A 77 -33.44 -7.18 -15.24
C ASN A 77 -34.44 -7.27 -16.39
N ALA A 78 -35.09 -6.14 -16.71
CA ALA A 78 -35.97 -6.04 -17.86
C ALA A 78 -35.07 -6.15 -19.08
N GLU A 79 -34.94 -7.39 -19.53
CA GLU A 79 -34.80 -7.84 -20.91
C GLU A 79 -34.17 -6.84 -21.89
N LYS A 80 -32.92 -7.14 -22.26
CA LYS A 80 -32.42 -7.36 -23.62
C LYS A 80 -30.90 -7.29 -23.54
N THR A 81 -30.24 -8.36 -23.96
CA THR A 81 -28.80 -8.37 -24.21
C THR A 81 -28.44 -7.07 -24.94
N PRO A 82 -27.64 -6.16 -24.34
CA PRO A 82 -27.29 -4.93 -25.02
C PRO A 82 -26.60 -5.28 -26.34
N GLN A 83 -26.97 -4.62 -27.44
CA GLN A 83 -26.30 -4.76 -28.73
C GLN A 83 -24.81 -4.40 -28.55
N GLY A 84 -23.99 -5.41 -28.31
CA GLY A 84 -22.63 -5.24 -27.77
C GLY A 84 -22.15 -6.37 -26.84
N ALA A 85 -22.89 -7.47 -26.69
CA ALA A 85 -22.38 -8.66 -26.00
C ALA A 85 -21.15 -9.23 -26.71
N VAL A 86 -20.03 -9.17 -26.02
CA VAL A 86 -18.74 -9.69 -26.44
C VAL A 86 -18.55 -11.07 -25.79
N PRO A 87 -17.99 -12.07 -26.50
CA PRO A 87 -17.73 -13.39 -25.91
C PRO A 87 -16.96 -13.31 -24.59
N ALA A 88 -17.18 -14.26 -23.67
CA ALA A 88 -16.64 -14.21 -22.29
C ALA A 88 -15.11 -13.98 -22.22
N TYR A 89 -14.36 -14.49 -23.21
CA TYR A 89 -12.90 -14.35 -23.32
C TYR A 89 -12.41 -12.97 -23.83
N LEU A 90 -13.34 -12.07 -24.17
CA LEU A 90 -13.07 -10.72 -24.67
C LEU A 90 -13.72 -9.61 -23.79
N LEU A 91 -14.36 -9.97 -22.67
CA LEU A 91 -15.11 -9.03 -21.80
C LEU A 91 -14.22 -7.96 -21.14
N ASP A 92 -12.99 -8.32 -20.77
CA ASP A 92 -12.06 -7.40 -20.09
C ASP A 92 -11.21 -6.57 -21.08
N ARG A 93 -11.44 -6.74 -22.39
CA ARG A 93 -10.78 -5.96 -23.45
C ARG A 93 -11.78 -4.96 -24.00
N GLU A 94 -11.81 -3.74 -23.45
CA GLU A 94 -12.76 -2.69 -23.84
C GLU A 94 -12.83 -2.48 -25.36
N GLY A 95 -13.97 -2.85 -25.97
CA GLY A 95 -14.27 -2.63 -27.37
C GLY A 95 -15.01 -1.30 -27.57
N GLN A 96 -14.31 -0.22 -27.91
CA GLN A 96 -14.94 1.02 -28.36
C GLN A 96 -15.75 0.79 -29.66
N SER A 97 -17.01 1.22 -29.70
CA SER A 97 -17.86 1.14 -30.89
C SER A 97 -17.33 2.06 -32.01
N ARG A 98 -16.93 1.44 -33.13
CA ARG A 98 -16.04 2.07 -34.14
C ARG A 98 -16.71 2.91 -35.21
N ALA A 99 -18.04 2.99 -35.31
CA ALA A 99 -18.66 3.57 -36.50
C ALA A 99 -18.40 5.09 -36.66
N LYS A 100 -18.41 5.87 -35.57
CA LYS A 100 -18.13 7.34 -35.59
C LYS A 100 -16.68 7.69 -35.23
N VAL A 101 -15.95 6.72 -34.68
CA VAL A 101 -14.57 6.86 -34.21
C VAL A 101 -13.56 6.58 -35.34
N LEU A 102 -13.91 5.85 -36.41
CA LEU A 102 -12.98 5.55 -37.51
C LEU A 102 -12.51 6.81 -38.27
N SER A 103 -13.38 7.80 -38.49
CA SER A 103 -13.02 9.03 -39.22
C SER A 103 -12.22 10.00 -38.34
N SER A 104 -12.50 10.09 -37.02
CA SER A 104 -11.66 10.80 -36.07
C SER A 104 -10.34 10.08 -35.81
N MET A 105 -10.33 8.73 -35.76
CA MET A 105 -9.13 7.88 -35.64
C MET A 105 -8.20 7.97 -36.83
N ILE A 106 -8.66 8.22 -38.07
CA ILE A 106 -7.72 8.45 -39.18
C ILE A 106 -6.98 9.78 -38.97
N LYS A 107 -7.68 10.82 -38.50
CA LYS A 107 -7.08 12.11 -38.14
C LYS A 107 -6.17 11.98 -36.91
N GLN A 108 -6.58 11.19 -35.91
CA GLN A 108 -5.79 10.86 -34.73
C GLN A 108 -4.58 10.00 -35.09
N LYS A 109 -4.70 8.91 -35.86
CA LYS A 109 -3.57 8.07 -36.32
C LYS A 109 -2.52 8.84 -37.13
N ARG A 110 -2.90 9.89 -37.86
CA ARG A 110 -1.95 10.81 -38.51
C ARG A 110 -1.20 11.69 -37.49
N LYS A 111 -1.85 12.10 -36.39
CA LYS A 111 -1.22 12.82 -35.25
C LYS A 111 -0.46 11.89 -34.28
N GLU A 112 -0.98 10.69 -34.03
CA GLU A 112 -0.47 9.64 -33.14
C GLU A 112 0.66 8.81 -33.77
N LYS A 113 0.87 8.85 -35.09
CA LYS A 113 2.08 8.25 -35.69
C LYS A 113 3.36 8.79 -35.05
N ALA A 114 3.31 10.02 -34.53
CA ALA A 114 4.37 10.63 -33.73
C ALA A 114 4.36 10.23 -32.25
N GLY A 115 3.23 9.78 -31.69
CA GLY A 115 3.04 9.48 -30.25
C GLY A 115 2.89 8.00 -29.89
N LYS A 116 2.82 7.08 -30.86
CA LYS A 116 2.69 5.63 -30.61
C LYS A 116 3.90 4.99 -29.95
N TRP A 117 5.07 5.60 -30.14
CA TRP A 117 6.33 5.18 -29.52
C TRP A 117 6.68 6.05 -28.32
N GLU A 118 5.73 6.87 -27.83
CA GLU A 118 5.95 7.73 -26.69
C GLU A 118 5.92 6.91 -25.40
N VAL A 119 6.99 7.02 -24.63
CA VAL A 119 7.14 6.38 -23.32
C VAL A 119 6.08 6.98 -22.36
N PRO A 120 5.48 6.20 -21.43
CA PRO A 120 4.44 6.69 -20.51
C PRO A 120 4.82 7.95 -19.70
N LEU A 121 6.12 8.20 -19.54
CA LEU A 121 6.67 9.43 -18.99
C LEU A 121 7.67 10.02 -20.00
N PRO A 122 7.22 10.93 -20.90
CA PRO A 122 8.07 11.44 -21.98
C PRO A 122 9.10 12.47 -21.49
N LYS A 123 8.77 13.22 -20.44
CA LYS A 123 9.63 14.24 -19.85
C LYS A 123 9.71 14.04 -18.36
N VAL A 124 10.93 13.80 -17.87
CA VAL A 124 11.23 13.68 -16.44
C VAL A 124 11.81 15.01 -15.94
N CYS A 125 11.63 15.29 -14.65
CA CYS A 125 12.28 16.42 -14.01
C CYS A 125 13.81 16.28 -14.13
N ALA A 126 14.48 17.33 -14.62
CA ALA A 126 15.94 17.33 -14.68
C ALA A 126 16.51 17.44 -13.25
N GLN A 127 17.49 16.61 -12.94
CA GLN A 127 18.20 16.64 -11.66
C GLN A 127 19.46 17.47 -11.78
N GLY A 128 19.73 18.30 -10.77
CA GLY A 128 20.97 19.07 -10.71
C GLY A 128 22.15 18.17 -10.37
N GLU A 129 23.33 18.45 -10.95
CA GLU A 129 24.55 17.67 -10.65
C GLU A 129 24.93 17.69 -9.16
N THR A 130 24.60 18.77 -8.46
CA THR A 130 24.83 18.91 -7.01
C THR A 130 23.97 17.98 -6.16
N GLU A 131 22.77 17.64 -6.63
CA GLU A 131 21.84 16.72 -5.95
C GLU A 131 22.31 15.27 -6.13
N VAL A 132 22.77 14.93 -7.34
CA VAL A 132 23.22 13.59 -7.72
C VAL A 132 24.62 13.27 -7.18
N LEU A 133 25.52 14.27 -7.17
CA LEU A 133 26.94 14.08 -6.89
C LEU A 133 27.36 14.84 -5.63
N LYS A 134 27.25 14.17 -4.49
CA LYS A 134 27.69 14.71 -3.20
C LYS A 134 29.21 14.77 -3.13
N VAL A 135 29.76 15.92 -2.72
CA VAL A 135 31.21 16.10 -2.59
C VAL A 135 31.74 15.42 -1.33
N ILE A 136 32.83 14.65 -1.45
CA ILE A 136 33.58 14.10 -0.32
C ILE A 136 34.92 14.81 -0.17
N GLN A 137 35.19 15.25 1.05
CA GLN A 137 36.49 15.78 1.46
C GLN A 137 37.39 14.67 2.04
N THR A 138 38.66 14.65 1.61
CA THR A 138 39.65 13.61 1.91
C THR A 138 40.88 14.17 2.63
N GLY A 139 41.57 13.29 3.39
CA GLY A 139 42.77 13.60 4.19
C GLY A 139 42.47 14.05 5.63
N LYS A 140 43.49 14.02 6.51
CA LYS A 140 43.34 14.36 7.95
C LYS A 140 42.74 15.75 8.18
N ARG A 141 43.16 16.73 7.37
CA ARG A 141 42.66 18.12 7.41
C ARG A 141 41.50 18.41 6.45
N LYS A 142 40.97 17.40 5.74
CA LYS A 142 39.81 17.49 4.82
C LYS A 142 39.88 18.60 3.75
N LYS A 143 41.07 19.03 3.33
CA LYS A 143 41.23 20.12 2.33
C LYS A 143 41.01 19.68 0.87
N LYS A 144 40.93 18.37 0.58
CA LYS A 144 40.88 17.85 -0.79
C LYS A 144 39.49 17.33 -1.13
N ALA A 145 38.78 17.99 -2.05
CA ALA A 145 37.37 17.74 -2.37
C ALA A 145 37.14 17.14 -3.78
N TRP A 146 38.05 16.29 -4.25
CA TRP A 146 38.05 15.79 -5.62
C TRP A 146 37.13 14.58 -5.83
N LYS A 147 36.78 13.85 -4.76
CA LYS A 147 35.89 12.69 -4.80
C LYS A 147 34.42 13.08 -4.73
N ARG A 148 33.56 12.33 -5.42
CA ARG A 148 32.11 12.49 -5.46
C ARG A 148 31.43 11.17 -5.13
N VAL A 149 30.39 11.19 -4.31
CA VAL A 149 29.49 10.05 -4.08
C VAL A 149 28.24 10.27 -4.90
N VAL A 150 27.83 9.22 -5.62
CA VAL A 150 26.53 9.19 -6.27
C VAL A 150 25.48 8.86 -5.20
N THR A 151 24.51 9.74 -5.02
CA THR A 151 23.44 9.64 -4.00
C THR A 151 22.22 8.87 -4.51
N ASN A 152 22.00 8.88 -5.82
CA ASN A 152 20.90 8.16 -6.45
C ASN A 152 21.21 6.67 -6.57
N VAL A 153 20.14 5.87 -6.66
CA VAL A 153 20.23 4.43 -6.93
C VAL A 153 20.96 4.22 -8.26
N CYS A 154 22.02 3.42 -8.22
CA CYS A 154 22.86 3.13 -9.39
C CYS A 154 22.75 1.66 -9.75
N PHE A 155 22.51 1.36 -11.03
CA PHE A 155 22.72 0.00 -11.53
C PHE A 155 24.20 -0.21 -11.85
N VAL A 156 24.73 -1.35 -11.47
CA VAL A 156 26.09 -1.78 -11.76
C VAL A 156 26.04 -3.19 -12.34
N GLN A 157 26.81 -3.42 -13.40
CA GLN A 157 26.83 -4.69 -14.13
C GLN A 157 27.32 -5.84 -13.24
N ASP A 158 26.83 -7.05 -13.53
CA ASP A 158 27.28 -8.28 -12.88
C ASP A 158 28.78 -8.52 -13.16
N GLY A 159 29.58 -8.70 -12.10
CA GLY A 159 31.06 -8.76 -12.18
C GLY A 159 31.81 -7.45 -11.85
N PHE A 160 31.14 -6.43 -11.31
CA PHE A 160 31.81 -5.19 -10.91
C PHE A 160 32.75 -5.38 -9.71
N THR A 161 34.03 -5.06 -9.94
CA THR A 161 35.06 -4.97 -8.90
C THR A 161 35.38 -3.50 -8.61
N ARG A 162 35.57 -3.17 -7.32
CA ARG A 162 35.91 -1.79 -6.93
C ARG A 162 37.32 -1.43 -7.38
N ILE A 163 37.46 -0.24 -7.94
CA ILE A 163 38.75 0.34 -8.30
C ILE A 163 39.48 0.74 -7.01
N PRO A 164 40.82 0.62 -6.93
CA PRO A 164 41.59 1.09 -5.79
C PRO A 164 41.24 2.53 -5.36
N PRO A 165 41.13 2.82 -4.04
CA PRO A 165 40.61 4.10 -3.54
C PRO A 165 41.40 5.33 -3.99
N LYS A 166 42.65 5.20 -4.41
CA LYS A 166 43.45 6.32 -4.90
C LYS A 166 42.99 6.82 -6.28
N TYR A 167 42.42 5.95 -7.10
CA TYR A 167 42.02 6.24 -8.48
C TYR A 167 40.50 6.40 -8.64
N GLU A 168 39.71 5.94 -7.66
CA GLU A 168 38.26 6.10 -7.66
C GLU A 168 37.84 7.53 -7.28
N ARG A 169 37.36 8.28 -8.28
CA ARG A 169 36.78 9.62 -8.11
C ARG A 169 35.29 9.58 -7.79
N PHE A 170 34.54 8.76 -8.54
CA PHE A 170 33.09 8.58 -8.37
C PHE A 170 32.83 7.30 -7.57
N LEU A 171 32.39 7.49 -6.34
CA LEU A 171 32.04 6.43 -5.41
C LEU A 171 30.57 6.08 -5.60
N ARG A 172 30.30 4.81 -5.90
CA ARG A 172 28.93 4.26 -5.86
C ARG A 172 28.80 3.35 -4.62
N PRO A 173 28.05 3.75 -3.59
CA PRO A 173 27.84 2.95 -2.39
C PRO A 173 27.12 1.64 -2.73
N THR A 174 27.42 0.55 -2.02
CA THR A 174 26.72 -0.73 -2.21
C THR A 174 25.28 -0.70 -1.71
N GLU A 175 24.95 0.16 -0.74
CA GLU A 175 23.59 0.34 -0.20
C GLU A 175 22.62 0.93 -1.23
N ASP A 176 23.14 1.78 -2.12
CA ASP A 176 22.37 2.42 -3.19
C ASP A 176 22.35 1.56 -4.47
N MET A 177 22.99 0.39 -4.46
CA MET A 177 22.82 -0.59 -5.53
C MET A 177 21.50 -1.32 -5.29
N PRO A 178 20.67 -1.52 -6.33
CA PRO A 178 19.52 -2.41 -6.20
C PRO A 178 20.05 -3.83 -6.02
N PHE A 179 20.27 -4.22 -4.77
CA PHE A 179 20.47 -5.61 -4.41
C PHE A 179 19.17 -6.30 -4.78
N PHE A 180 19.14 -7.07 -5.88
CA PHE A 180 18.01 -7.94 -6.17
C PHE A 180 17.94 -8.96 -5.02
N PRO A 181 17.06 -8.79 -4.02
CA PRO A 181 16.98 -9.72 -2.92
C PRO A 181 16.03 -10.81 -3.39
N PHE A 182 16.46 -11.65 -4.33
CA PHE A 182 15.60 -12.72 -4.84
C PHE A 182 16.23 -14.10 -4.90
N LEU A 183 17.49 -14.27 -4.49
CA LEU A 183 18.12 -15.60 -4.51
C LEU A 183 18.86 -16.04 -3.23
N TYR A 184 18.93 -15.21 -2.18
CA TYR A 184 19.63 -15.62 -0.94
C TYR A 184 18.76 -15.83 0.30
N MET A 185 17.46 -15.53 0.27
CA MET A 185 16.53 -15.85 1.37
C MET A 185 15.81 -17.20 1.23
N ASN A 186 15.89 -17.87 0.07
CA ASN A 186 15.31 -19.22 -0.10
C ASN A 186 16.30 -20.37 0.17
N MET A 187 17.62 -20.11 0.19
CA MET A 187 18.61 -21.16 0.46
C MET A 187 18.91 -21.35 1.95
N MET A 188 18.67 -20.33 2.78
CA MET A 188 18.82 -20.43 4.25
C MET A 188 17.59 -21.01 4.96
N ALA A 189 16.40 -21.00 4.33
CA ALA A 189 15.19 -21.58 4.89
C ALA A 189 15.11 -23.11 4.74
N HIS A 190 15.94 -23.72 3.89
CA HIS A 190 15.99 -25.18 3.71
C HIS A 190 17.16 -25.88 4.40
N SER A 191 18.02 -25.14 5.11
CA SER A 191 19.20 -25.71 5.81
C SER A 191 19.09 -25.71 7.34
N PHE A 192 17.97 -25.22 7.90
CA PHE A 192 17.63 -25.35 9.33
C PHE A 192 16.50 -26.36 9.54
N SER A 193 16.61 -27.52 8.90
CA SER A 193 15.91 -28.73 9.34
C SER A 193 16.89 -29.54 10.18
N SER A 194 16.45 -29.90 11.39
CA SER A 194 16.94 -31.03 12.19
C SER A 194 18.43 -31.02 12.59
N SER A 195 18.83 -30.24 13.61
CA SER A 195 20.00 -30.54 14.50
C SER A 195 20.23 -29.57 15.69
N PHE A 196 19.22 -28.87 16.23
CA PHE A 196 19.47 -27.94 17.36
C PHE A 196 18.35 -27.96 18.43
N LEU A 197 17.97 -29.16 18.87
CA LEU A 197 16.98 -29.33 19.96
C LEU A 197 17.37 -30.40 20.98
N PHE A 198 18.68 -30.64 21.16
CA PHE A 198 19.18 -31.52 22.22
C PHE A 198 20.54 -31.02 22.72
N LEU A 199 20.54 -29.99 23.58
CA LEU A 199 21.53 -29.76 24.63
C LEU A 199 21.16 -28.49 25.40
N PHE A 200 20.12 -28.56 26.25
CA PHE A 200 19.97 -27.69 27.42
C PHE A 200 18.90 -28.31 28.33
N LEU A 201 19.26 -29.46 28.92
CA LEU A 201 18.61 -30.04 30.08
C LEU A 201 19.60 -31.03 30.73
N PHE A 202 20.64 -30.44 31.31
CA PHE A 202 21.31 -30.86 32.55
C PHE A 202 21.97 -29.62 33.14
#